data_AF-A0A372F5P2-F1
#
_entry.id   AF-A0A372F5P2-F1
#
_cell.length_a   1.000
_cell.length_b   1.000
_cell.length_c   1.000
_cell.angle_alpha   90.00
_cell.angle_beta   90.00
_cell.angle_gamma   90.00
#
_symmetry.space_group_name_H-M   'P 1'
#
loop_
_entity.id
_entity.type
_entity.pdbx_description
1 polymer ?
#
loop_
_entity_poly.entity_id
_entity_poly.type
_entity_poly.pdbx_seq_one_letter_code
_entity_poly.pdbx_strand_id
1 'polypeptide(L)'
;MILFWVFWGIDAIVALIALYFFFVGLADGSVSSFNMGLWLVLLIVLAGVLFGSLALKAAGNLNVAKILSGALAVPALLFLLFFVVVIASGEKWN
;
A
#
# COMPACT_ATOMS: atom_id res chain seq x y z
N MET A 1 -13.77 2.69 15.21
CA MET A 1 -13.80 3.79 14.22
C MET A 1 -12.40 4.33 13.93
N ILE A 2 -11.62 4.73 14.94
CA ILE A 2 -10.26 5.26 14.73
C ILE A 2 -9.31 4.29 14.00
N LEU A 3 -9.27 3.01 14.42
CA LEU A 3 -8.36 2.01 13.84
C LEU A 3 -8.56 1.80 12.33
N PHE A 4 -9.81 1.87 11.86
CA PHE A 4 -10.10 1.79 10.43
C PHE A 4 -9.41 2.92 9.67
N TRP A 5 -9.56 4.16 10.14
CA TRP A 5 -8.97 5.32 9.47
C TRP A 5 -7.45 5.34 9.54
N VAL A 6 -6.86 4.79 10.61
CA VAL A 6 -5.41 4.58 10.70
C VAL A 6 -4.93 3.61 9.62
N PHE A 7 -5.52 2.42 9.52
CA PHE A 7 -5.14 1.45 8.49
C PHE A 7 -5.40 1.98 7.08
N TRP A 8 -6.58 2.54 6.84
CA TRP A 8 -6.93 3.11 5.55
C TRP A 8 -5.99 4.26 5.15
N GLY A 9 -5.57 5.11 6.09
CA GLY A 9 -4.61 6.18 5.83
C GLY A 9 -3.23 5.65 5.42
N ILE A 10 -2.77 4.57 6.04
CA ILE A 10 -1.53 3.88 5.65
C ILE A 10 -1.66 3.30 4.25
N ASP A 11 -2.75 2.58 3.97
CA ASP A 11 -3.02 2.01 2.64
C ASP A 11 -3.05 3.10 1.55
N ALA A 12 -3.62 4.27 1.87
CA ALA A 12 -3.66 5.40 0.96
C ALA A 12 -2.26 5.95 0.65
N ILE A 13 -1.39 6.04 1.67
CA ILE A 13 0.01 6.43 1.48
C ILE A 13 0.74 5.40 0.60
N VAL A 14 0.56 4.11 0.85
CA VAL A 14 1.15 3.03 0.01
C VAL A 14 0.66 3.13 -1.43
N ALA A 15 -0.63 3.38 -1.65
CA ALA A 15 -1.20 3.55 -2.98
C ALA A 15 -0.63 4.78 -3.70
N LEU A 16 -0.46 5.90 -2.99
CA LEU A 16 0.17 7.11 -3.53
C LEU A 16 1.63 6.89 -3.91
N ILE A 17 2.39 6.16 -3.09
CA ILE A 17 3.77 5.77 -3.40
C ILE A 17 3.81 4.92 -4.68
N ALA A 18 2.95 3.91 -4.79
CA ALA A 18 2.86 3.06 -5.98
C ALA A 18 2.47 3.86 -7.23
N LEU A 19 1.50 4.77 -7.13
CA LEU A 19 1.10 5.67 -8.23
C LEU A 19 2.25 6.58 -8.65
N TYR A 20 2.97 7.17 -7.69
CA TYR A 20 4.13 8.01 -7.98
C TYR A 20 5.18 7.23 -8.77
N PHE A 21 5.59 6.06 -8.29
CA PHE A 21 6.59 5.24 -8.98
C PHE A 21 6.11 4.69 -10.32
N PHE A 22 4.81 4.43 -10.48
CA PHE A 22 4.24 4.07 -11.77
C PHE A 22 4.43 5.20 -12.79
N PHE A 23 4.08 6.44 -12.45
CA PHE A 23 4.23 7.58 -13.36
C PHE A 23 5.70 7.96 -13.61
N VAL A 24 6.55 7.92 -12.59
CA VAL A 24 8.00 8.10 -12.76
C VAL A 24 8.56 7.01 -13.67
N GLY A 25 8.16 5.76 -13.47
CA GLY A 25 8.58 4.63 -14.29
C GLY A 25 8.12 4.72 -15.73
N LEU A 26 6.96 5.33 -16.00
CA LEU A 26 6.53 5.64 -17.37
C LEU A 26 7.43 6.68 -18.03
N ALA A 27 7.92 7.66 -17.26
CA ALA A 27 8.76 8.75 -17.75
C ALA A 27 10.21 8.32 -17.99
N ASP A 28 10.77 7.46 -17.14
CA ASP A 28 12.15 6.97 -17.25
C ASP A 28 12.28 5.63 -18.02
N GLY A 29 11.15 5.00 -18.36
CA GLY A 29 11.08 3.74 -19.11
C GLY A 29 11.19 2.48 -18.27
N SER A 30 11.30 2.57 -16.94
CA SER A 30 11.32 1.41 -16.05
C SER A 30 9.96 0.69 -16.01
N VAL A 31 8.86 1.39 -16.30
CA VAL A 31 7.55 0.81 -16.60
C VAL A 31 7.40 0.75 -18.13
N SER A 32 7.46 -0.46 -18.68
CA SER A 32 7.40 -0.70 -20.13
C SER A 32 6.40 -1.80 -20.45
N SER A 33 6.23 -2.12 -21.73
CA SER A 33 5.37 -3.23 -22.16
C SER A 33 5.70 -4.57 -21.49
N PHE A 34 6.95 -4.77 -21.05
CA PHE A 34 7.39 -5.98 -20.35
C PHE A 34 6.74 -6.15 -18.96
N ASN A 35 6.50 -5.06 -18.22
CA ASN A 35 6.00 -5.11 -16.85
C ASN A 35 4.71 -4.30 -16.61
N MET A 36 4.17 -3.65 -17.64
CA MET A 36 2.93 -2.87 -17.58
C MET A 36 1.79 -3.63 -16.93
N GLY A 37 1.60 -4.91 -17.31
CA GLY A 37 0.54 -5.74 -16.76
C GLY A 37 0.64 -5.91 -15.24
N LEU A 38 1.86 -6.12 -14.71
CA LEU A 38 2.09 -6.25 -13.27
C LEU A 38 1.78 -4.95 -12.53
N TRP A 39 2.19 -3.81 -13.09
CA TRP A 39 1.88 -2.50 -12.53
C TRP A 39 0.38 -2.22 -12.49
N LEU A 40 -0.34 -2.50 -13.57
CA LEU A 40 -1.79 -2.30 -13.61
C LEU A 40 -2.51 -3.21 -12.61
N VAL A 41 -2.12 -4.48 -12.50
CA VAL A 41 -2.67 -5.39 -11.48
C VAL A 41 -2.42 -4.87 -10.07
N LEU A 42 -1.19 -4.40 -9.79
CA LEU A 42 -0.86 -3.80 -8.49
C LEU A 42 -1.77 -2.60 -8.19
N LEU A 43 -1.94 -1.67 -9.13
CA LEU A 43 -2.79 -0.49 -8.95
C LEU A 43 -4.27 -0.86 -8.76
N ILE A 44 -4.77 -1.86 -9.50
CA ILE A 44 -6.14 -2.37 -9.34
C ILE A 44 -6.34 -2.98 -7.95
N VAL A 45 -5.38 -3.78 -7.47
CA VAL A 45 -5.44 -4.37 -6.13
C VAL A 45 -5.45 -3.28 -5.05
N LEU A 46 -4.58 -2.27 -5.15
CA LEU A 46 -4.53 -1.15 -4.21
C LEU A 46 -5.84 -0.34 -4.22
N ALA A 47 -6.37 -0.04 -5.40
CA ALA A 47 -7.69 0.57 -5.53
C ALA A 47 -8.79 -0.30 -4.91
N GLY A 48 -8.75 -1.62 -5.13
CA GLY A 48 -9.66 -2.59 -4.54
C GLY A 48 -9.63 -2.59 -3.01
N VAL A 49 -8.44 -2.49 -2.39
CA VAL A 49 -8.30 -2.38 -0.93
C VAL A 49 -8.91 -1.08 -0.43
N LEU A 50 -8.58 0.07 -1.04
CA LEU A 50 -9.07 1.38 -0.60
C LEU A 50 -10.58 1.55 -0.77
N PHE A 51 -11.09 1.29 -1.98
CA PHE A 51 -12.51 1.46 -2.29
C PHE A 51 -13.34 0.32 -1.71
N GLY A 52 -12.83 -0.91 -1.72
CA GLY A 52 -13.52 -2.06 -1.13
C GLY A 52 -13.68 -1.92 0.38
N SER A 53 -12.66 -1.45 1.10
CA SER A 53 -12.77 -1.21 2.54
C SER A 53 -13.71 -0.05 2.88
N LEU A 54 -13.74 1.02 2.07
CA LEU A 54 -14.74 2.09 2.21
C LEU A 54 -16.16 1.59 1.94
N ALA A 55 -16.36 0.81 0.89
CA ALA A 55 -17.67 0.22 0.57
C ALA A 55 -18.16 -0.69 1.69
N LEU A 56 -17.29 -1.54 2.25
CA LEU A 56 -17.60 -2.38 3.41
C LEU A 56 -17.99 -1.54 4.63
N LYS A 57 -17.26 -0.45 4.89
CA LYS A 57 -17.58 0.48 5.99
C LYS A 57 -18.94 1.16 5.77
N ALA A 58 -19.21 1.63 4.55
CA ALA A 58 -20.49 2.26 4.19
C ALA A 58 -21.68 1.28 4.32
N ALA A 59 -21.45 0.00 4.04
CA ALA A 59 -22.43 -1.07 4.25
C ALA A 59 -22.58 -1.50 5.74
N GLY A 60 -21.93 -0.82 6.69
CA GLY A 60 -22.00 -1.15 8.12
C GLY A 60 -21.05 -2.27 8.57
N ASN A 61 -20.33 -2.91 7.66
CA ASN A 61 -19.41 -4.02 7.93
C ASN A 61 -18.02 -3.54 8.38
N LEU A 62 -17.97 -2.73 9.44
CA LEU A 62 -16.72 -2.11 9.90
C LEU A 62 -15.63 -3.14 10.26
N ASN A 63 -15.99 -4.30 10.80
CA ASN A 63 -15.01 -5.33 11.15
C ASN A 63 -14.30 -5.88 9.92
N VAL A 64 -15.05 -6.20 8.85
CA VAL A 64 -14.49 -6.67 7.58
C VAL A 64 -13.67 -5.56 6.92
N ALA A 65 -14.14 -4.31 6.95
CA ALA A 65 -13.40 -3.16 6.43
C ALA A 65 -12.03 -2.99 7.10
N LYS A 66 -11.97 -3.14 8.45
CA LYS A 66 -10.70 -3.11 9.20
C LYS A 66 -9.78 -4.26 8.84
N ILE A 67 -10.32 -5.48 8.69
CA ILE A 67 -9.51 -6.66 8.33
C ILE A 67 -8.91 -6.47 6.94
N LEU A 68 -9.72 -6.03 5.96
CA LEU A 68 -9.24 -5.78 4.60
C LEU A 68 -8.16 -4.70 4.57
N SER A 69 -8.36 -3.57 5.26
CA SER A 69 -7.35 -2.50 5.32
C SER A 69 -6.09 -2.96 6.08
N GLY A 70 -6.28 -3.69 7.18
CA GLY A 70 -5.18 -4.23 7.98
C GLY A 70 -4.31 -5.23 7.21
N ALA A 71 -4.85 -5.92 6.21
CA ALA A 71 -4.11 -6.87 5.38
C ALA A 71 -2.95 -6.22 4.61
N LEU A 72 -3.04 -4.93 4.29
CA LEU A 72 -1.98 -4.16 3.65
C LEU A 72 -1.23 -3.28 4.66
N ALA A 73 -1.95 -2.57 5.53
CA ALA A 73 -1.35 -1.65 6.50
C ALA A 73 -0.38 -2.33 7.46
N VAL A 74 -0.69 -3.54 7.95
CA VAL A 74 0.18 -4.25 8.91
C VAL A 74 1.51 -4.66 8.26
N PRO A 75 1.55 -5.36 7.11
CA PRO A 75 2.82 -5.60 6.41
C PRO A 75 3.59 -4.32 6.07
N ALA A 76 2.90 -3.26 5.65
CA ALA A 76 3.55 -1.98 5.32
C ALA A 76 4.24 -1.34 6.54
N LEU A 77 3.59 -1.35 7.71
CA LEU A 77 4.19 -0.88 8.96
C LEU A 77 5.36 -1.74 9.41
N LEU A 78 5.25 -3.07 9.28
CA LEU A 78 6.34 -3.98 9.63
C LEU A 78 7.55 -3.77 8.72
N PHE A 79 7.32 -3.52 7.43
CA PHE A 79 8.37 -3.20 6.47
C PHE A 79 9.04 -1.86 6.76
N LEU A 80 8.26 -0.82 7.12
CA LEU A 80 8.79 0.45 7.58
C LEU A 80 9.64 0.27 8.85
N LEU A 81 9.13 -0.49 9.83
CA LEU A 81 9.86 -0.79 11.05
C LEU A 81 11.17 -1.53 10.77
N PHE A 82 11.15 -2.52 9.87
CA PHE A 82 12.35 -3.23 9.44
C PHE A 82 13.41 -2.25 8.90
N PHE A 83 13.03 -1.33 8.00
CA PHE A 83 13.97 -0.32 7.51
C PHE A 83 14.47 0.62 8.60
N VAL A 84 13.61 1.06 9.51
CA VAL A 84 14.01 1.90 10.65
C VAL A 84 15.06 1.18 11.49
N VAL A 85 14.87 -0.12 11.78
CA VAL A 85 15.83 -0.92 12.54
C VAL A 85 17.16 -1.04 11.80
N VAL A 86 17.13 -1.36 10.50
CA VAL A 86 18.35 -1.49 9.67
C VAL A 86 19.12 -0.16 9.59
N ILE A 87 18.42 0.96 9.41
CA ILE A 87 19.04 2.28 9.35
C ILE A 87 19.61 2.68 10.73
N ALA A 88 18.88 2.40 11.81
CA ALA A 88 19.27 2.77 13.17
C ALA A 88 20.37 1.88 13.76
N SER A 89 20.50 0.62 13.32
CA SER A 89 21.53 -0.29 13.82
C SER A 89 22.94 0.07 13.34
N GLY A 90 23.06 0.87 12.27
CA GLY A 90 24.35 1.20 11.66
C GLY A 90 25.00 0.01 10.95
N GLU A 91 24.27 -1.10 10.82
CA GLU A 91 24.71 -2.30 10.10
C GLU A 91 24.84 -1.96 8.62
N LYS A 92 26.05 -2.14 8.07
CA LYS A 92 26.27 -1.97 6.64
C LYS A 92 25.89 -3.26 5.94
N TRP A 93 24.88 -3.19 5.09
CA TRP A 93 24.50 -4.29 4.20
C TRP A 93 25.37 -4.22 2.94
N ASN A 94 26.68 -4.46 3.08
CA ASN A 94 27.63 -4.61 1.97
C ASN A 94 28.92 -5.36 2.36
#